data_AF-A0A7X5DEQ7-F1
#
_entry.id   AF-A0A7X5DEQ7-F1
#
_cell.length_a   1.000
_cell.length_b   1.000
_cell.length_c   1.000
_cell.angle_alpha   90.00
_cell.angle_beta   90.00
_cell.angle_gamma   90.00
#
_symmetry.space_group_name_H-M   'P 1'
#
loop_
_entity.id
_entity.type
_entity.pdbx_description
1 polymer ?
#
loop_
_entity_poly.entity_id
_entity_poly.type
_entity_poly.pdbx_seq_one_letter_code
_entity_poly.pdbx_strand_id
1 'polypeptide(L)'
;MRCDLTRTNRVDPERGHVAEYRWRGRDIGICDSARNVVAVVSSFDGPDQAWRAVTEKLFLDFDNEAVLAAACEPGSLEDNISDLVCSALWDVCGLDATPDRRHSPEWEEPRFSWTQDAHRIRASLLAAYGLDWDECADRMSFADMCGLLASLMETTSPTPFQQAVIYRGEAPEHVRKSDGAMESWRACAAHYALEDEGGEGDAMRAADAAMADMFAAARRAAGRG
;
A
#
# COMPACT_ATOMS: atom_id res chain seq x y z
N MET A 1 -6.60 -13.71 8.12
CA MET A 1 -5.24 -13.57 8.69
C MET A 1 -5.19 -14.11 10.12
N ARG A 2 -4.41 -15.18 10.40
CA ARG A 2 -4.09 -15.56 11.79
C ARG A 2 -2.86 -14.75 12.20
N CYS A 3 -3.07 -13.63 12.90
CA CYS A 3 -1.97 -12.94 13.58
C CYS A 3 -1.51 -13.79 14.76
N ASP A 4 -0.27 -14.24 14.71
CA ASP A 4 0.39 -14.95 15.80
C ASP A 4 1.75 -14.28 16.05
N LEU A 5 1.87 -13.61 17.20
CA LEU A 5 3.12 -12.93 17.61
C LEU A 5 4.29 -13.89 17.83
N THR A 6 4.04 -15.20 17.87
CA THR A 6 5.06 -16.24 18.00
C THR A 6 5.54 -16.78 16.65
N ARG A 7 4.96 -16.33 15.53
CA ARG A 7 5.42 -16.70 14.20
C ARG A 7 6.83 -16.18 13.98
N THR A 8 7.76 -17.07 13.67
CA THR A 8 9.11 -16.69 13.25
C THR A 8 9.07 -16.19 11.82
N ASN A 9 9.43 -14.91 11.66
CA ASN A 9 9.59 -14.29 10.36
C ASN A 9 10.90 -14.75 9.72
N ARG A 10 10.84 -15.31 8.51
CA ARG A 10 12.03 -15.58 7.70
C ARG A 10 12.35 -14.33 6.91
N VAL A 11 13.62 -13.92 6.93
CA VAL A 11 14.11 -12.82 6.09
C VAL A 11 15.08 -13.40 5.09
N ASP A 12 14.76 -13.23 3.81
CA ASP A 12 15.64 -13.53 2.70
C ASP A 12 16.54 -12.30 2.40
N PRO A 13 17.85 -12.47 2.17
CA PRO A 13 18.75 -11.34 1.91
C PRO A 13 18.43 -10.53 0.66
N GLU A 14 17.83 -11.14 -0.36
CA GLU A 14 17.52 -10.49 -1.63
C GLU A 14 16.05 -10.10 -1.74
N ARG A 15 15.16 -10.90 -1.14
CA ARG A 15 13.70 -10.74 -1.28
C ARG A 15 12.99 -10.16 -0.06
N GLY A 16 13.70 -9.99 1.05
CA GLY A 16 13.18 -9.40 2.27
C GLY A 16 12.33 -10.38 3.07
N HIS A 17 11.26 -9.89 3.70
CA HIS A 17 10.35 -10.71 4.48
C HIS A 17 9.70 -11.84 3.65
N VAL A 18 9.72 -13.07 4.19
CA VAL A 18 9.13 -14.25 3.59
C VAL A 18 8.21 -14.96 4.59
N ALA A 19 6.94 -15.09 4.22
CA ALA A 19 5.93 -15.87 4.89
C ALA A 19 5.89 -17.32 4.36
N GLU A 20 5.94 -18.31 5.25
CA GLU A 20 5.60 -19.69 4.90
C GLU A 20 4.08 -19.83 4.72
N TYR A 21 3.66 -20.32 3.55
CA TYR A 21 2.27 -20.51 3.17
C TYR A 21 2.02 -21.95 2.77
N ARG A 22 1.05 -22.60 3.41
CA ARG A 22 0.71 -24.00 3.11
C ARG A 22 -0.39 -24.07 2.06
N TRP A 23 -0.05 -24.52 0.86
CA TRP A 23 -0.97 -24.70 -0.24
C TRP A 23 -1.09 -26.18 -0.62
N ARG A 24 -2.31 -26.73 -0.55
CA ARG A 24 -2.60 -28.13 -0.92
C ARG A 24 -1.62 -29.14 -0.30
N GLY A 25 -1.21 -28.90 0.95
CA GLY A 25 -0.30 -29.76 1.71
C GLY A 25 1.20 -29.53 1.48
N ARG A 26 1.58 -28.55 0.66
CA ARG A 26 2.96 -28.13 0.40
C ARG A 26 3.24 -26.77 0.99
N ASP A 27 4.45 -26.57 1.49
CA ASP A 27 4.87 -25.28 2.03
C ASP A 27 5.56 -24.46 0.94
N ILE A 28 5.10 -23.23 0.73
CA ILE A 28 5.54 -22.30 -0.30
C ILE A 28 6.00 -21.01 0.39
N GLY A 29 7.14 -20.46 -0.03
CA GLY A 29 7.63 -19.17 0.46
C GLY A 29 7.00 -18.00 -0.29
N ILE A 30 6.26 -17.15 0.42
CA ILE A 30 5.65 -15.93 -0.11
C ILE A 30 6.51 -14.73 0.31
N CYS A 31 7.04 -13.99 -0.65
CA CYS A 31 7.77 -12.75 -0.41
C CYS A 31 6.77 -11.62 -0.12
N ASP A 32 6.39 -11.46 1.13
CA ASP A 32 5.36 -10.54 1.59
C ASP A 32 5.94 -9.28 2.23
N SER A 33 7.20 -8.94 1.96
CA SER A 33 7.75 -7.64 2.36
C SER A 33 6.89 -6.50 1.83
N ALA A 34 6.71 -5.45 2.64
CA ALA A 34 5.87 -4.32 2.25
C ALA A 34 6.30 -3.69 0.92
N ARG A 35 7.62 -3.59 0.66
CA ARG A 35 8.14 -3.12 -0.64
C ARG A 35 7.66 -3.99 -1.80
N ASN A 36 7.75 -5.31 -1.64
CA ASN A 36 7.42 -6.24 -2.70
C ASN A 36 5.92 -6.25 -2.99
N VAL A 37 5.08 -6.26 -1.94
CA VAL A 37 3.63 -6.27 -2.11
C VAL A 37 3.12 -4.95 -2.69
N VAL A 38 3.68 -3.79 -2.30
CA VAL A 38 3.35 -2.51 -2.94
C VAL A 38 3.69 -2.55 -4.44
N ALA A 39 4.83 -3.12 -4.83
CA ALA A 39 5.18 -3.30 -6.24
C ALA A 39 4.23 -4.26 -6.98
N VAL A 40 3.73 -5.30 -6.29
CA VAL A 40 2.71 -6.21 -6.82
C VAL A 40 1.38 -5.48 -7.04
N VAL A 41 0.92 -4.67 -6.07
CA VAL A 41 -0.32 -3.87 -6.19
C VAL A 41 -0.25 -2.96 -7.42
N SER A 42 0.85 -2.21 -7.58
CA SER A 42 1.04 -1.34 -8.76
C SER A 42 1.13 -2.11 -10.09
N SER A 43 1.38 -3.42 -10.06
CA SER A 43 1.40 -4.25 -11.27
C SER A 43 -0.01 -4.64 -11.75
N PHE A 44 -1.04 -4.49 -10.90
CA PHE A 44 -2.43 -4.78 -11.25
C PHE A 44 -3.15 -3.63 -11.96
N ASP A 45 -2.56 -2.43 -12.00
CA ASP A 45 -3.14 -1.23 -12.64
C ASP A 45 -2.88 -1.17 -14.17
N GLY A 46 -2.19 -2.17 -14.74
CA GLY A 46 -1.85 -2.25 -16.17
C GLY A 46 -2.85 -3.06 -17.03
N PRO A 47 -2.95 -2.77 -18.35
CA PRO A 47 -3.90 -3.43 -19.27
C PRO A 47 -3.59 -4.90 -19.56
N ASP A 48 -2.33 -5.31 -19.35
CA ASP A 48 -1.93 -6.71 -19.35
C ASP A 48 -1.73 -7.13 -17.91
N GLN A 49 -2.63 -7.99 -17.44
CA GLN A 49 -2.53 -8.69 -16.17
C GLN A 49 -1.27 -9.57 -16.23
N ALA A 50 -0.12 -8.99 -15.91
CA ALA A 50 1.16 -9.66 -15.98
C ALA A 50 1.30 -10.58 -14.77
N TRP A 51 0.41 -11.57 -14.68
CA TRP A 51 0.38 -12.60 -13.64
C TRP A 51 1.76 -13.22 -13.46
N ARG A 52 2.54 -13.34 -14.53
CA ARG A 52 3.94 -13.76 -14.46
C ARG A 52 4.82 -12.81 -13.63
N ALA A 53 4.73 -11.50 -13.82
CA ALA A 53 5.50 -10.53 -13.05
C ALA A 53 5.06 -10.50 -11.57
N VAL A 54 3.76 -10.61 -11.31
CA VAL A 54 3.21 -10.77 -9.95
C VAL A 54 3.76 -12.03 -9.29
N THR A 55 3.74 -13.14 -10.02
CA THR A 55 4.18 -14.45 -9.52
C THR A 55 5.69 -14.48 -9.28
N GLU A 56 6.50 -13.95 -10.19
CA GLU A 56 7.96 -13.84 -10.04
C GLU A 56 8.35 -12.98 -8.83
N LYS A 57 7.54 -11.99 -8.46
CA LYS A 57 7.75 -11.16 -7.26
C LYS A 57 7.25 -11.85 -6.00
N LEU A 58 6.06 -12.43 -6.03
CA LEU A 58 5.34 -12.94 -4.86
C LEU A 58 5.93 -14.24 -4.31
N PHE A 59 6.53 -15.09 -5.14
CA PHE A 59 7.09 -16.37 -4.70
C PHE A 59 8.61 -16.31 -4.61
N LEU A 60 9.17 -16.80 -3.49
CA LEU A 60 10.63 -16.86 -3.29
C LEU A 60 11.31 -17.72 -4.36
N ASP A 61 10.73 -18.90 -4.61
CA ASP A 61 11.20 -19.87 -5.59
C ASP A 61 10.05 -20.17 -6.57
N PHE A 62 9.87 -19.35 -7.60
CA PHE A 62 8.82 -19.60 -8.61
C PHE A 62 9.06 -20.91 -9.39
N ASP A 63 10.33 -21.24 -9.65
CA ASP A 63 10.73 -22.50 -10.27
C ASP A 63 10.67 -23.71 -9.30
N ASN A 64 10.13 -23.52 -8.09
CA ASN A 64 9.96 -24.61 -7.12
C ASN A 64 8.95 -25.63 -7.64
N GLU A 65 9.34 -26.90 -7.55
CA GLU A 65 8.53 -28.07 -7.89
C GLU A 65 7.15 -28.06 -7.18
N ALA A 66 7.00 -27.38 -6.04
CA ALA A 66 5.72 -27.17 -5.35
C ALA A 66 4.78 -26.17 -6.06
N VAL A 67 5.31 -25.07 -6.59
CA VAL A 67 4.54 -24.10 -7.40
C VAL A 67 4.19 -24.71 -8.75
N LEU A 68 5.16 -25.37 -9.37
CA LEU A 68 4.98 -26.12 -10.63
C LEU A 68 4.03 -27.32 -10.48
N ALA A 69 3.95 -27.95 -9.30
CA ALA A 69 3.00 -29.03 -9.06
C ALA A 69 1.58 -28.55 -8.71
N ALA A 70 1.42 -27.37 -8.11
CA ALA A 70 0.10 -26.74 -7.99
C ALA A 70 -0.53 -26.54 -9.37
N ALA A 71 0.33 -26.25 -10.34
CA ALA A 71 0.09 -26.16 -11.77
C ALA A 71 -0.25 -27.50 -12.48
N CYS A 72 -0.05 -28.66 -11.84
CA CYS A 72 -0.32 -29.99 -12.40
C CYS A 72 -1.68 -30.60 -12.02
N GLU A 73 -2.52 -29.89 -11.26
CA GLU A 73 -3.87 -30.34 -10.88
C GLU A 73 -4.87 -30.24 -12.07
N PRO A 74 -5.99 -30.98 -12.06
CA PRO A 74 -7.00 -30.92 -13.12
C PRO A 74 -7.52 -29.50 -13.34
N GLY A 75 -7.38 -28.99 -14.55
CA GLY A 75 -7.67 -27.59 -14.90
C GLY A 75 -6.63 -27.05 -15.86
N SER A 76 -6.71 -25.77 -16.23
CA SER A 76 -5.60 -25.13 -16.95
C SER A 76 -4.48 -24.76 -15.96
N LEU A 77 -3.25 -24.74 -16.47
CA LEU A 77 -2.07 -24.27 -15.74
C LEU A 77 -2.29 -22.85 -15.17
N GLU A 78 -2.91 -22.01 -15.99
CA GLU A 78 -3.18 -20.60 -15.70
C GLU A 78 -4.18 -20.45 -14.56
N ASP A 79 -5.28 -21.21 -14.57
CA ASP A 79 -6.29 -21.17 -13.50
C ASP A 79 -5.71 -21.59 -12.15
N ASN A 80 -4.89 -22.64 -12.13
CA ASN A 80 -4.26 -23.12 -10.91
C ASN A 80 -3.27 -22.12 -10.31
N ILE A 81 -2.50 -21.41 -11.14
CA ILE A 81 -1.57 -20.37 -10.70
C ILE A 81 -2.35 -19.15 -10.19
N SER A 82 -3.39 -18.74 -10.92
CA SER A 82 -4.27 -17.63 -10.53
C SER A 82 -4.92 -17.87 -9.17
N ASP A 83 -5.44 -19.08 -8.94
CA ASP A 83 -6.03 -19.48 -7.65
C ASP A 83 -5.02 -19.42 -6.50
N LEU A 84 -3.81 -19.92 -6.73
CA LEU A 84 -2.73 -19.86 -5.75
C LEU A 84 -2.36 -18.41 -5.41
N VAL A 85 -2.20 -17.55 -6.43
CA VAL A 85 -1.88 -16.13 -6.23
C VAL A 85 -2.98 -15.43 -5.45
N CYS A 86 -4.24 -15.58 -5.86
CA CYS A 86 -5.37 -14.97 -5.17
C CYS A 86 -5.48 -15.44 -3.71
N SER A 87 -5.27 -16.74 -3.47
CA SER A 87 -5.31 -17.30 -2.12
C SER A 87 -4.16 -16.78 -1.25
N ALA A 88 -2.94 -16.74 -1.78
CA ALA A 88 -1.77 -16.24 -1.07
C ALA A 88 -1.87 -14.73 -0.77
N LEU A 89 -2.29 -13.92 -1.75
CA LEU A 89 -2.50 -12.47 -1.56
C LEU A 89 -3.54 -12.21 -0.48
N TRP A 90 -4.63 -12.96 -0.45
CA TRP A 90 -5.63 -12.82 0.60
C TRP A 90 -5.12 -13.28 1.97
N ASP A 91 -4.62 -14.50 2.07
CA ASP A 91 -4.28 -15.11 3.36
C ASP A 91 -3.07 -14.46 4.03
N VAL A 92 -2.09 -14.01 3.23
CA VAL A 92 -0.82 -13.43 3.70
C VAL A 92 -0.85 -11.92 3.68
N CYS A 93 -1.34 -11.30 2.60
CA CYS A 93 -1.25 -9.85 2.41
C CYS A 93 -2.58 -9.13 2.72
N GLY A 94 -3.69 -9.86 2.88
CA GLY A 94 -5.03 -9.27 3.04
C GLY A 94 -5.57 -8.61 1.78
N LEU A 95 -5.03 -8.94 0.60
CA LEU A 95 -5.41 -8.35 -0.68
C LEU A 95 -6.33 -9.29 -1.45
N ASP A 96 -7.53 -8.81 -1.80
CA ASP A 96 -8.46 -9.56 -2.63
C ASP A 96 -8.22 -9.28 -4.11
N ALA A 97 -7.54 -10.22 -4.77
CA ALA A 97 -7.25 -10.16 -6.20
C ALA A 97 -8.23 -10.99 -7.04
N THR A 98 -9.30 -11.53 -6.45
CA THR A 98 -10.23 -12.38 -7.22
C THR A 98 -11.09 -11.51 -8.14
N PRO A 99 -11.40 -11.98 -9.37
CA PRO A 99 -12.22 -11.21 -10.30
C PRO A 99 -13.61 -10.85 -9.76
N ASP A 100 -14.16 -11.71 -8.89
CA ASP A 100 -15.47 -11.57 -8.25
C ASP A 100 -15.42 -10.88 -6.88
N ARG A 101 -14.24 -10.47 -6.39
CA ARG A 101 -14.02 -9.86 -5.07
C ARG A 101 -14.68 -10.64 -3.93
N ARG A 102 -14.58 -11.98 -3.98
CA ARG A 102 -15.31 -12.88 -3.10
C ARG A 102 -14.97 -12.69 -1.62
N HIS A 103 -13.79 -12.15 -1.31
CA HIS A 103 -13.31 -11.94 0.05
C HIS A 103 -13.58 -10.53 0.57
N SER A 104 -13.83 -9.57 -0.33
CA SER A 104 -14.15 -8.17 -0.02
C SER A 104 -15.45 -7.70 -0.70
N PRO A 105 -16.62 -8.29 -0.34
CA PRO A 105 -17.91 -7.93 -0.93
C PRO A 105 -18.35 -6.48 -0.62
N GLU A 106 -17.83 -5.90 0.46
CA GLU A 106 -18.08 -4.51 0.88
C GLU A 106 -16.96 -3.57 0.40
N TRP A 107 -16.46 -3.77 -0.83
CA TRP A 107 -15.36 -2.95 -1.35
C TRP A 107 -15.71 -1.46 -1.31
N GLU A 108 -14.85 -0.68 -0.64
CA GLU A 108 -14.84 0.78 -0.67
C GLU A 108 -13.74 1.28 -1.62
N GLU A 109 -13.93 2.45 -2.21
CA GLU A 109 -12.86 3.12 -2.93
C GLU A 109 -11.66 3.37 -2.00
N PRO A 110 -10.43 3.09 -2.46
CA PRO A 110 -9.23 3.36 -1.67
C PRO A 110 -9.17 4.83 -1.24
N ARG A 111 -9.03 5.07 0.06
CA ARG A 111 -8.90 6.45 0.61
C ARG A 111 -7.48 7.01 0.48
N PHE A 112 -6.55 6.24 -0.05
CA PHE A 112 -5.17 6.67 -0.30
C PHE A 112 -4.56 5.92 -1.47
N SER A 113 -3.49 6.48 -2.04
CA SER A 113 -2.68 5.88 -3.09
C SER A 113 -1.26 5.70 -2.61
N TRP A 114 -0.70 4.51 -2.76
CA TRP A 114 0.70 4.24 -2.41
C TRP A 114 1.68 5.17 -3.13
N THR A 115 1.38 5.53 -4.38
CA THR A 115 2.21 6.43 -5.20
C THR A 115 2.02 7.89 -4.77
N GLN A 116 0.78 8.39 -4.78
CA GLN A 116 0.53 9.82 -4.54
C GLN A 116 0.77 10.21 -3.07
N ASP A 117 0.62 9.27 -2.13
CA ASP A 117 0.85 9.49 -0.70
C ASP A 117 2.21 8.99 -0.20
N ALA A 118 3.11 8.53 -1.07
CA ALA A 118 4.42 8.01 -0.68
C ALA A 118 5.19 8.97 0.27
N HIS A 119 5.19 10.27 -0.05
CA HIS A 119 5.85 11.28 0.77
C HIS A 119 5.15 11.49 2.12
N ARG A 120 3.80 11.42 2.15
CA ARG A 120 3.02 11.56 3.39
C ARG A 120 3.22 10.35 4.29
N ILE A 121 3.25 9.15 3.72
CA ILE A 121 3.55 7.90 4.43
C ILE A 121 4.93 7.98 5.06
N ARG A 122 5.97 8.27 4.26
CA ARG A 122 7.36 8.41 4.74
C ARG A 122 7.48 9.44 5.87
N ALA A 123 6.91 10.63 5.68
CA ALA A 123 6.94 11.67 6.71
C ALA A 123 6.19 11.26 7.99
N SER A 124 5.07 10.55 7.86
CA SER A 124 4.25 10.14 9.01
C SER A 124 4.90 9.02 9.81
N LEU A 125 5.52 8.03 9.15
CA LEU A 125 6.28 6.98 9.82
C LEU A 125 7.47 7.56 10.61
N LEU A 126 8.21 8.48 9.99
CA LEU A 126 9.32 9.14 10.65
C LEU A 126 8.85 10.00 11.83
N ALA A 127 7.79 10.79 11.65
CA ALA A 127 7.30 11.70 12.68
C ALA A 127 6.66 10.98 13.87
N ALA A 128 5.89 9.92 13.63
CA ALA A 128 5.15 9.21 14.68
C ALA A 128 5.99 8.14 15.38
N TYR A 129 6.87 7.45 14.64
CA TYR A 129 7.56 6.26 15.12
C TYR A 129 9.09 6.35 15.02
N GLY A 130 9.64 7.37 14.36
CA GLY A 130 11.07 7.44 14.07
C GLY A 130 11.55 6.39 13.06
N LEU A 131 10.64 5.84 12.26
CA LEU A 131 10.92 4.77 11.31
C LEU A 131 11.14 5.31 9.90
N ASP A 132 12.23 4.88 9.27
CA ASP A 132 12.45 5.09 7.84
C ASP A 132 11.75 4.01 7.01
N TRP A 133 11.07 4.43 5.93
CA TRP A 133 10.34 3.51 5.05
C TRP A 133 11.29 2.52 4.37
N ASP A 134 12.42 2.99 3.84
CA ASP A 134 13.28 2.12 3.05
C ASP A 134 13.93 1.02 3.90
N GLU A 135 14.23 1.33 5.16
CA GLU A 135 14.72 0.35 6.14
C GLU A 135 13.66 -0.66 6.58
N CYS A 136 12.41 -0.20 6.77
CA CYS A 136 11.34 -1.05 7.31
C CYS A 136 10.65 -1.89 6.22
N ALA A 137 10.49 -1.35 5.02
CA ALA A 137 9.67 -1.95 3.97
C ALA A 137 10.19 -3.31 3.48
N ASP A 138 11.49 -3.58 3.63
CA ASP A 138 12.10 -4.87 3.27
C ASP A 138 12.02 -5.89 4.42
N ARG A 139 11.89 -5.41 5.66
CA ARG A 139 12.01 -6.22 6.89
C ARG A 139 10.68 -6.52 7.56
N MET A 140 9.64 -5.75 7.24
CA MET A 140 8.28 -5.94 7.74
C MET A 140 7.41 -6.62 6.70
N SER A 141 6.49 -7.47 7.17
CA SER A 141 5.40 -7.95 6.32
C SER A 141 4.52 -6.77 5.87
N PHE A 142 3.90 -6.90 4.70
CA PHE A 142 2.95 -5.92 4.20
C PHE A 142 1.78 -5.71 5.16
N ALA A 143 1.29 -6.79 5.78
CA ALA A 143 0.20 -6.70 6.72
C ALA A 143 0.60 -5.94 8.00
N ASP A 144 1.81 -6.14 8.53
CA ASP A 144 2.32 -5.36 9.67
C ASP A 144 2.52 -3.89 9.31
N MET A 145 2.99 -3.59 8.09
CA MET A 145 3.08 -2.22 7.60
C MET A 145 1.69 -1.57 7.49
N CYS A 146 0.69 -2.27 6.94
CA CYS A 146 -0.69 -1.80 6.90
C CYS A 146 -1.25 -1.58 8.31
N GLY A 147 -0.95 -2.47 9.26
CA GLY A 147 -1.29 -2.29 10.67
C GLY A 147 -0.67 -1.02 11.26
N LEU A 148 0.61 -0.77 10.99
CA LEU A 148 1.32 0.43 11.44
C LEU A 148 0.72 1.72 10.87
N LEU A 149 0.34 1.70 9.59
CA LEU A 149 -0.35 2.81 8.93
C LEU A 149 -1.77 3.00 9.47
N ALA A 150 -2.49 1.92 9.75
CA ALA A 150 -3.80 1.98 10.39
C ALA A 150 -3.70 2.60 11.79
N SER A 151 -2.68 2.24 12.58
CA SER A 151 -2.44 2.84 13.90
C SER A 151 -2.13 4.33 13.85
N LEU A 152 -1.65 4.89 12.72
CA LEU A 152 -1.53 6.34 12.55
C LEU A 152 -2.89 7.03 12.68
N MET A 153 -3.99 6.36 12.34
CA MET A 153 -5.34 6.91 12.48
C MET A 153 -5.77 7.07 13.95
N GLU A 154 -5.15 6.32 14.85
CA GLU A 154 -5.42 6.32 16.29
C GLU A 154 -4.50 7.28 17.06
N THR A 155 -3.50 7.86 16.39
CA THR A 155 -2.56 8.79 17.04
C THR A 155 -3.25 10.10 17.40
N THR A 156 -2.86 10.67 18.55
CA THR A 156 -3.38 11.95 19.04
C THR A 156 -2.78 13.16 18.32
N SER A 157 -1.59 12.99 17.74
CA SER A 157 -0.89 14.04 17.00
C SER A 157 -1.14 13.84 15.51
N PRO A 158 -1.76 14.83 14.82
CA PRO A 158 -2.11 14.66 13.42
C PRO A 158 -0.86 14.47 12.57
N THR A 159 -0.87 13.42 11.75
CA THR A 159 0.20 13.15 10.77
C THR A 159 -0.25 13.50 9.35
N PRO A 160 0.69 13.82 8.43
CA PRO A 160 0.33 14.13 7.04
C PRO A 160 -0.50 13.04 6.35
N PHE A 161 -0.20 11.76 6.60
CA PHE A 161 -0.94 10.62 6.06
C PHE A 161 -2.35 10.53 6.64
N GLN A 162 -2.47 10.64 7.97
CA GLN A 162 -3.77 10.64 8.65
C GLN A 162 -4.68 11.75 8.15
N GLN A 163 -4.16 12.97 8.00
CA GLN A 163 -4.94 14.09 7.48
C GLN A 163 -5.44 13.82 6.06
N ALA A 164 -4.60 13.28 5.18
CA ALA A 164 -5.00 12.94 3.82
C ALA A 164 -6.16 11.94 3.81
N VAL A 165 -6.07 10.87 4.59
CA VAL A 165 -7.13 9.84 4.70
C VAL A 165 -8.42 10.43 5.28
N ILE A 166 -8.33 11.26 6.32
CA ILE A 166 -9.50 11.90 6.96
C ILE A 166 -10.23 12.82 5.99
N TYR A 167 -9.52 13.72 5.32
CA TYR A 167 -10.13 14.76 4.48
C TYR A 167 -10.65 14.24 3.14
N ARG A 168 -10.19 13.07 2.69
CA ARG A 168 -10.81 12.34 1.56
C ARG A 168 -12.08 11.59 1.97
N GLY A 169 -12.30 11.38 3.26
CA GLY A 169 -13.51 10.79 3.78
C GLY A 169 -14.68 11.76 3.88
N GLU A 170 -15.80 11.26 4.38
CA GLU A 170 -16.95 12.10 4.70
C GLU A 170 -16.63 13.09 5.83
N ALA A 171 -17.09 14.33 5.66
CA ALA A 171 -17.03 15.33 6.72
C ALA A 171 -17.78 14.84 7.96
N PRO A 172 -17.23 15.00 9.18
CA PRO A 172 -17.94 14.71 10.41
C PRO A 172 -19.22 15.54 10.55
N GLU A 173 -20.22 14.98 11.22
CA GLU A 173 -21.54 15.61 11.38
C GLU A 173 -21.49 17.02 11.99
N HIS A 174 -20.59 17.25 12.95
CA HIS A 174 -20.43 18.56 13.58
C HIS A 174 -19.84 19.61 12.62
N VAL A 175 -19.06 19.19 11.63
CA VAL A 175 -18.52 20.06 10.57
C VAL A 175 -19.64 20.39 9.57
N ARG A 176 -20.46 19.41 9.17
CA ARG A 176 -21.58 19.61 8.23
C ARG A 176 -22.61 20.63 8.72
N LYS A 177 -22.81 20.72 10.04
CA LYS A 177 -23.77 21.63 10.69
C LYS A 177 -23.28 23.06 10.83
N SER A 178 -22.05 23.36 10.44
CA SER A 178 -21.45 24.69 10.54
C SER A 178 -20.93 25.15 9.18
N ASP A 179 -21.53 26.21 8.62
CA ASP A 179 -21.21 26.69 7.28
C ASP A 179 -19.71 27.04 7.11
N GLY A 180 -19.09 27.71 8.09
CA GLY A 180 -17.67 28.06 8.03
C GLY A 180 -16.72 26.87 8.23
N ALA A 181 -17.11 25.87 9.02
CA ALA A 181 -16.33 24.65 9.18
C ALA A 181 -16.36 23.80 7.90
N MET A 182 -17.50 23.78 7.21
CA MET A 182 -17.66 23.05 5.96
C MET A 182 -16.84 23.67 4.81
N GLU A 183 -16.71 24.99 4.75
CA GLU A 183 -15.81 25.65 3.79
C GLU A 183 -14.34 25.26 4.01
N SER A 184 -13.89 25.31 5.27
CA SER A 184 -12.52 24.90 5.64
C SER A 184 -12.27 23.42 5.33
N TRP A 185 -13.26 22.55 5.61
CA TRP A 185 -13.18 21.14 5.27
C TRP A 185 -13.06 20.92 3.76
N ARG A 186 -13.85 21.63 2.94
CA ARG A 186 -13.77 21.52 1.48
C ARG A 186 -12.41 21.94 0.94
N ALA A 187 -11.81 23.00 1.50
CA ALA A 187 -10.47 23.43 1.12
C ALA A 187 -9.42 22.35 1.44
N CYS A 188 -9.51 21.73 2.62
CA CYS A 188 -8.64 20.61 2.98
C CYS A 188 -8.88 19.38 2.10
N ALA A 189 -10.14 19.00 1.86
CA ALA A 189 -10.50 17.89 0.98
C ALA A 189 -9.95 18.08 -0.44
N ALA A 190 -10.04 19.30 -0.99
CA ALA A 190 -9.46 19.64 -2.28
C ALA A 190 -7.93 19.56 -2.28
N HIS A 191 -7.27 20.01 -1.20
CA HIS A 191 -5.81 19.91 -1.07
C HIS A 191 -5.30 18.46 -1.04
N TYR A 192 -6.06 17.56 -0.43
CA TYR A 192 -5.68 16.16 -0.31
C TYR A 192 -6.25 15.27 -1.41
N ALA A 193 -7.08 15.77 -2.32
CA ALA A 193 -7.68 14.97 -3.39
C ALA A 193 -6.62 14.17 -4.16
N LEU A 194 -6.96 12.92 -4.50
CA LEU A 194 -6.12 12.12 -5.40
C LEU A 194 -6.29 12.64 -6.82
N GLU A 195 -5.20 12.67 -7.56
CA GLU A 195 -5.20 13.03 -8.97
C GLU A 195 -5.64 11.83 -9.81
N ASP A 196 -6.42 12.08 -10.87
CA ASP A 196 -6.76 11.06 -11.86
C ASP A 196 -5.47 10.63 -12.60
N GLU A 197 -5.23 9.32 -12.69
CA GLU A 197 -3.98 8.71 -13.19
C GLU A 197 -3.62 9.06 -14.65
N GLY A 198 -4.46 9.82 -15.37
CA GLY A 198 -4.17 10.38 -16.69
C GLY A 198 -3.21 11.58 -16.70
N GLY A 199 -2.74 12.05 -15.53
CA GLY A 199 -2.02 13.32 -15.37
C GLY A 199 -0.70 13.28 -14.60
N GLU A 200 -0.11 12.09 -14.37
CA GLU A 200 1.06 11.89 -13.48
C GLU A 200 2.26 12.83 -13.74
N GLY A 201 2.41 13.29 -14.98
CA GLY A 201 3.44 14.28 -15.36
C GLY A 201 3.16 15.72 -14.94
N ASP A 202 1.91 16.10 -14.69
CA ASP A 202 1.50 17.43 -14.20
C ASP A 202 1.53 17.50 -12.67
N ALA A 203 1.22 16.39 -11.97
CA ALA A 203 1.29 16.23 -10.51
C ALA A 203 2.68 16.58 -9.94
N MET A 204 3.71 15.92 -10.48
CA MET A 204 5.10 16.11 -10.08
C MET A 204 5.55 17.54 -10.38
N ARG A 205 5.12 18.11 -11.51
CA ARG A 205 5.40 19.51 -11.87
C ARG A 205 4.69 20.50 -10.95
N ALA A 206 3.49 20.21 -10.48
CA ALA A 206 2.75 21.04 -9.54
C ALA A 206 3.34 20.96 -8.11
N ALA A 207 3.72 19.77 -7.65
CA ALA A 207 4.41 19.57 -6.38
C ALA A 207 5.81 20.22 -6.38
N ASP A 208 6.58 20.07 -7.47
CA ASP A 208 7.86 20.74 -7.65
C ASP A 208 7.71 22.26 -7.70
N ALA A 209 6.68 22.78 -8.38
CA ALA A 209 6.38 24.21 -8.41
C ALA A 209 6.02 24.75 -7.01
N ALA A 210 5.18 24.03 -6.27
CA ALA A 210 4.81 24.41 -4.90
C ALA A 210 6.03 24.39 -3.95
N MET A 211 6.90 23.39 -4.07
CA MET A 211 8.15 23.31 -3.31
C MET A 211 9.13 24.42 -3.70
N ALA A 212 9.27 24.69 -5.01
CA ALA A 212 10.09 25.79 -5.51
C ALA A 212 9.60 27.15 -4.98
N ASP A 213 8.28 27.36 -4.90
CA ASP A 213 7.67 28.55 -4.33
C ASP A 213 7.90 28.67 -2.83
N MET A 214 7.83 27.57 -2.07
CA MET A 214 8.18 27.55 -0.65
C MET A 214 9.66 27.89 -0.43
N PHE A 215 10.57 27.32 -1.22
CA PHE A 215 12.00 27.64 -1.14
C PHE A 215 12.28 29.10 -1.57
N ALA A 216 11.56 29.62 -2.57
CA ALA A 216 11.67 31.01 -2.99
C ALA A 216 11.11 31.97 -1.93
N ALA A 217 10.05 31.61 -1.22
CA ALA A 217 9.53 32.35 -0.07
C ALA A 217 10.53 32.35 1.10
N ALA A 218 11.09 31.19 1.44
CA ALA A 218 12.12 31.07 2.49
C ALA A 218 13.37 31.90 2.16
N ARG A 219 13.82 31.89 0.90
CA ARG A 219 14.98 32.69 0.44
C ARG A 219 14.71 34.20 0.51
N ARG A 220 13.48 34.63 0.17
CA ARG A 220 13.05 36.05 0.30
C ARG A 220 12.96 36.49 1.76
N ALA A 221 12.54 35.62 2.67
CA ALA A 221 12.51 35.88 4.10
C ALA A 221 13.93 35.99 4.68
N ALA A 222 14.84 35.11 4.25
CA ALA A 222 16.24 35.12 4.69
C ALA A 222 17.04 36.34 4.19
N GLY A 223 16.70 36.90 3.02
CA GLY A 223 17.37 38.10 2.47
C GLY A 223 16.85 39.44 3.01
N ARG A 224 15.90 39.44 3.95
CA ARG A 224 15.35 40.63 4.62
C ARG A 224 15.79 40.75 6.09
N GLY A 225 16.67 39.86 6.54
CA GLY A 225 17.35 39.92 7.85
C GLY A 225 18.71 40.60 7.75
#